data_AF-R7LJM0-F1
#
_entry.id   AF-R7LJM0-F1
#
_cell.length_a   1.000
_cell.length_b   1.000
_cell.length_c   1.000
_cell.angle_alpha   90.00
_cell.angle_beta   90.00
_cell.angle_gamma   90.00
#
_symmetry.space_group_name_H-M   'P 1'
#
loop_
_entity.id
_entity.type
_entity.pdbx_description
1 polymer ?
#
loop_
_entity_poly.entity_id
_entity_poly.type
_entity_poly.pdbx_seq_one_letter_code
_entity_poly.pdbx_strand_id
1 'polypeptide(L)'
;MAITVRDLFQYDPNFDHAKIRRLTGKSNYKKTDNVDLSRLAALNDKGLSVFVAKKEGKSFINSIQNDNMKTQVADAAGIKDKTKNQNNEKGNVAANIPMDKSVFDIKKPEIG
;
A
#
# COMPACT_ATOMS: atom_id res chain seq x y z
N MET A 1 12.91 -14.42 2.56
CA MET A 1 12.34 -14.30 3.91
C MET A 1 10.88 -14.68 3.80
N ALA A 2 10.35 -15.34 4.81
CA ALA A 2 8.95 -15.72 4.88
C ALA A 2 8.50 -15.57 6.33
N ILE A 3 7.31 -15.03 6.52
CA ILE A 3 6.64 -15.00 7.83
C ILE A 3 6.30 -16.43 8.24
N THR A 4 6.38 -16.67 9.54
CA THR A 4 6.04 -17.96 10.13
C THR A 4 4.69 -17.92 10.81
N VAL A 5 4.12 -19.09 11.09
CA VAL A 5 2.88 -19.19 11.88
C VAL A 5 3.03 -18.50 13.25
N ARG A 6 4.22 -18.55 13.87
CA ARG A 6 4.50 -17.83 15.12
C ARG A 6 4.24 -16.33 14.97
N ASP A 7 4.59 -15.75 13.83
CA ASP A 7 4.42 -14.31 13.58
C ASP A 7 2.96 -13.93 13.45
N LEU A 8 2.12 -14.81 12.88
CA LEU A 8 0.66 -14.63 12.83
C LEU A 8 0.08 -14.55 14.24
N PHE A 9 0.53 -15.44 15.15
CA PHE A 9 0.10 -15.42 16.56
C PHE A 9 0.66 -14.24 17.37
N GLN A 10 1.78 -13.64 16.94
CA GLN A 10 2.29 -12.40 17.53
C GLN A 10 1.47 -11.19 17.09
N TYR A 11 0.96 -11.20 15.87
CA TYR A 11 0.04 -10.19 15.36
C TYR A 11 -1.33 -10.29 16.05
N ASP A 12 -1.90 -11.49 16.10
CA ASP A 12 -3.18 -11.76 16.74
C ASP A 12 -3.10 -13.09 17.50
N PRO A 13 -3.14 -13.07 18.86
CA PRO A 13 -3.13 -14.28 19.67
C PRO A 13 -4.31 -15.22 19.39
N ASN A 14 -5.44 -14.68 18.90
CA ASN A 14 -6.67 -15.41 18.60
C ASN A 14 -6.83 -15.71 17.11
N PHE A 15 -5.74 -15.64 16.33
CA PHE A 15 -5.78 -15.84 14.90
C PHE A 15 -6.40 -17.21 14.55
N ASP A 16 -7.37 -17.20 13.64
CA ASP A 16 -8.14 -18.40 13.31
C ASP A 16 -7.26 -19.51 12.74
N HIS A 17 -7.24 -20.64 13.44
CA HIS A 17 -6.51 -21.85 13.04
C HIS A 17 -6.91 -22.34 11.66
N ALA A 18 -8.17 -22.16 11.24
CA ALA A 18 -8.63 -22.52 9.90
C ALA A 18 -7.98 -21.65 8.82
N LYS A 19 -7.79 -20.35 9.09
CA LYS A 19 -7.04 -19.45 8.20
C LYS A 19 -5.58 -19.90 8.10
N ILE A 20 -4.93 -20.24 9.22
CA ILE A 20 -3.53 -20.73 9.22
C ILE A 20 -3.38 -22.01 8.38
N ARG A 21 -4.32 -22.95 8.49
CA ARG A 21 -4.33 -24.16 7.65
C ARG A 21 -4.42 -23.84 6.17
N ARG A 22 -5.24 -22.87 5.78
CA ARG A 22 -5.34 -22.41 4.38
C ARG A 22 -4.04 -21.76 3.90
N LEU A 23 -3.44 -20.91 4.74
CA LEU A 23 -2.21 -20.19 4.44
C LEU A 23 -0.97 -21.09 4.37
N THR A 24 -0.88 -22.11 5.23
CA THR A 24 0.24 -23.06 5.25
C THR A 24 0.00 -24.27 4.34
N GLY A 25 -1.26 -24.55 3.99
CA GLY A 25 -1.65 -25.77 3.27
C GLY A 25 -1.52 -27.06 4.10
N LYS A 26 -1.25 -26.95 5.41
CA LYS A 26 -1.01 -28.10 6.30
C LYS A 26 -2.06 -28.16 7.40
N SER A 27 -2.55 -29.37 7.69
CA SER A 27 -3.48 -29.61 8.80
C SER A 27 -2.79 -29.53 10.18
N ASN A 28 -1.54 -30.00 10.25
CA ASN A 28 -0.67 -29.98 11.44
C ASN A 28 0.49 -28.99 11.23
N TYR A 29 0.16 -27.71 11.18
CA TYR A 29 1.16 -26.65 11.08
C TYR A 29 1.93 -26.49 12.41
N LYS A 30 3.22 -26.19 12.32
CA LYS A 30 4.10 -25.84 13.43
C LYS A 30 4.29 -24.33 13.49
N LYS A 31 4.66 -23.81 14.66
CA LYS A 31 4.97 -22.37 14.82
C LYS A 31 6.12 -21.90 13.91
N THR A 32 7.01 -22.80 13.53
CA THR A 32 8.13 -22.55 12.61
C THR A 32 7.77 -22.77 11.15
N ASP A 33 6.55 -23.21 10.82
CA ASP A 33 6.15 -23.36 9.42
C ASP A 33 6.03 -21.99 8.76
N ASN A 34 6.50 -21.94 7.52
CA ASN A 34 6.41 -20.75 6.69
C ASN A 34 4.99 -20.58 6.15
N VAL A 35 4.58 -19.33 6.06
CA VAL A 35 3.28 -18.88 5.54
C VAL A 35 3.49 -18.46 4.09
N ASP A 36 2.63 -18.94 3.19
CA ASP A 36 2.66 -18.56 1.79
C ASP A 36 2.12 -17.13 1.62
N LEU A 37 3.01 -16.23 1.19
CA LEU A 37 2.71 -14.81 0.98
C LEU A 37 1.63 -14.59 -0.09
N SER A 38 1.60 -15.42 -1.13
CA SER A 38 0.60 -15.32 -2.20
C SER A 38 -0.78 -15.70 -1.67
N ARG A 39 -0.88 -16.72 -0.81
CA ARG A 39 -2.15 -17.09 -0.16
C ARG A 39 -2.60 -16.05 0.83
N LEU A 40 -1.66 -15.39 1.51
CA LEU A 40 -1.96 -14.32 2.45
C LEU A 40 -2.49 -13.08 1.72
N ALA A 41 -1.87 -12.70 0.60
CA ALA A 41 -2.38 -11.65 -0.26
C ALA A 41 -3.79 -11.97 -0.79
N ALA A 42 -4.07 -13.24 -1.13
CA ALA A 42 -5.39 -13.69 -1.55
C ALA A 42 -6.46 -13.66 -0.44
N LEU A 43 -6.06 -13.69 0.84
CA LEU A 43 -6.99 -13.58 1.98
C LEU A 43 -7.62 -12.19 2.08
N ASN A 44 -7.01 -11.17 1.44
CA ASN A 44 -7.49 -9.79 1.39
C ASN A 44 -7.76 -9.17 2.78
N ASP A 45 -7.05 -9.64 3.81
CA ASP A 45 -7.14 -9.09 5.15
C ASP A 45 -6.20 -7.89 5.29
N LYS A 46 -6.77 -6.69 5.43
CA LYS A 46 -6.01 -5.43 5.46
C LYS A 46 -5.05 -5.36 6.65
N GLY A 47 -5.50 -5.76 7.84
CA GLY A 47 -4.70 -5.66 9.06
C GLY A 47 -3.50 -6.61 9.00
N LEU A 48 -3.78 -7.85 8.59
CA LEU A 48 -2.74 -8.85 8.40
C LEU A 48 -1.75 -8.43 7.32
N SER A 49 -2.25 -7.96 6.16
CA SER A 49 -1.41 -7.51 5.05
C SER A 49 -0.45 -6.40 5.45
N VAL A 50 -0.87 -5.45 6.29
CA VAL A 50 0.00 -4.40 6.82
C VAL A 50 1.08 -4.96 7.74
N PHE A 51 0.73 -5.89 8.63
CA PHE A 51 1.70 -6.55 9.50
C PHE A 51 2.76 -7.31 8.68
N VAL A 52 2.32 -8.08 7.69
CA VAL A 52 3.20 -8.79 6.78
C VAL A 52 4.09 -7.85 6.00
N ALA A 53 3.52 -6.78 5.43
CA ALA A 53 4.25 -5.76 4.70
C ALA A 53 5.33 -5.12 5.58
N LYS A 54 5.04 -4.79 6.84
CA LYS A 54 6.06 -4.26 7.76
C LYS A 54 7.24 -5.20 7.98
N LYS A 55 7.02 -6.52 7.88
CA LYS A 55 8.05 -7.55 8.11
C LYS A 55 8.81 -7.94 6.84
N GLU A 56 8.09 -8.23 5.75
CA GLU A 56 8.64 -8.67 4.46
C GLU A 56 8.98 -7.51 3.52
N GLY A 57 8.43 -6.33 3.76
CA GLY A 57 8.64 -5.15 2.93
C GLY A 57 8.03 -5.28 1.54
N LYS A 58 8.77 -4.80 0.53
CA LYS A 58 8.31 -4.68 -0.87
C LYS A 58 7.98 -6.02 -1.52
N SER A 59 8.60 -7.11 -1.07
CA SER A 59 8.36 -8.46 -1.61
C SER A 59 6.91 -8.90 -1.46
N PHE A 60 6.29 -8.58 -0.32
CA PHE A 60 4.89 -8.88 -0.09
C PHE A 60 3.96 -7.92 -0.85
N ILE A 61 4.27 -6.62 -0.86
CA ILE A 61 3.49 -5.61 -1.60
C ILE A 61 3.37 -5.99 -3.08
N ASN A 62 4.44 -6.49 -3.69
CA ASN A 62 4.42 -6.97 -5.08
C ASN A 62 3.60 -8.25 -5.30
N SER A 63 3.30 -9.00 -4.25
CA SER A 63 2.45 -10.19 -4.31
C SER A 63 0.96 -9.86 -4.22
N ILE A 64 0.61 -8.61 -3.83
CA ILE A 64 -0.79 -8.15 -3.80
C ILE A 64 -1.22 -7.81 -5.23
N GLN A 65 -2.21 -8.54 -5.74
CA GLN A 65 -2.75 -8.31 -7.09
C GLN A 65 -3.65 -7.07 -7.17
N ASN A 66 -4.28 -6.67 -6.06
CA ASN A 66 -5.19 -5.52 -6.03
C ASN A 66 -4.40 -4.22 -5.80
N ASP A 67 -4.34 -3.34 -6.79
CA ASP A 67 -3.58 -2.08 -6.74
C ASP A 67 -4.04 -1.12 -5.64
N ASN A 68 -5.36 -1.05 -5.36
CA ASN A 68 -5.89 -0.21 -4.30
C ASN A 68 -5.45 -0.73 -2.93
N MET A 69 -5.59 -2.04 -2.70
CA MET A 69 -5.12 -2.67 -1.47
C MET A 69 -3.60 -2.55 -1.33
N LYS A 70 -2.86 -2.78 -2.42
CA LYS A 70 -1.40 -2.64 -2.48
C LYS A 70 -0.96 -1.27 -2.01
N THR A 71 -1.59 -0.21 -2.53
CA THR A 71 -1.30 1.18 -2.14
C THR A 71 -1.63 1.42 -0.67
N GLN A 72 -2.80 0.99 -0.20
CA GLN A 72 -3.19 1.17 1.21
C GLN A 72 -2.28 0.43 2.19
N VAL A 73 -1.88 -0.79 1.83
CA VAL A 73 -1.01 -1.64 2.65
C VAL A 73 0.41 -1.08 2.65
N ALA A 74 0.93 -0.65 1.50
CA ALA A 74 2.25 -0.02 1.39
C ALA A 74 2.33 1.28 2.21
N ASP A 75 1.31 2.13 2.11
CA ASP A 75 1.21 3.39 2.85
C ASP A 75 1.13 3.14 4.38
N ALA A 76 0.25 2.24 4.82
CA ALA A 76 0.12 1.88 6.23
C ALA A 76 1.34 1.13 6.81
N ALA A 77 2.08 0.42 5.96
CA ALA A 77 3.35 -0.21 6.33
C ALA A 77 4.54 0.77 6.28
N GLY A 78 4.35 2.01 5.82
CA GLY A 78 5.42 2.99 5.64
C GLY A 78 6.41 2.61 4.54
N ILE A 79 6.05 1.67 3.67
CA ILE A 79 6.85 1.24 2.53
C ILE A 79 6.63 2.29 1.45
N LYS A 80 7.56 3.25 1.36
CA LYS A 80 7.61 4.20 0.25
C LYS A 80 7.77 3.41 -1.05
N ASP A 81 6.65 3.13 -1.70
CA ASP A 81 6.63 2.79 -3.11
C ASP A 81 7.12 4.05 -3.84
N LYS A 82 8.36 4.03 -4.30
CA LYS A 82 8.90 5.07 -5.20
C LYS A 82 8.17 5.09 -6.55
N THR A 83 7.12 4.29 -6.70
CA THR A 83 6.30 4.12 -7.89
C THR A 83 4.94 4.84 -7.79
N LYS A 84 4.86 5.95 -7.04
CA LYS A 84 3.82 6.95 -7.27
C LYS A 84 4.38 8.07 -8.13
N ASN A 85 4.62 7.75 -9.41
CA ASN A 85 4.70 8.81 -10.41
C ASN A 85 3.26 9.21 -10.73
N GLN A 86 2.94 10.48 -10.43
CA GLN A 86 2.08 11.37 -11.20
C GLN A 86 0.74 10.79 -11.71
N ASN A 87 -0.38 11.15 -11.09
CA ASN A 87 -1.25 12.21 -11.61
C ASN A 87 -2.56 12.36 -10.83
N ASN A 88 -3.14 13.56 -11.00
CA ASN A 88 -4.48 14.03 -10.63
C ASN A 88 -4.59 14.55 -9.19
N GLU A 89 -4.74 15.86 -8.91
CA GLU A 89 -5.36 16.93 -9.70
C GLU A 89 -4.81 18.32 -9.31
N LYS A 90 -4.69 19.17 -10.34
CA LYS A 90 -4.68 20.64 -10.32
C LYS A 90 -3.86 21.32 -9.22
N GLY A 91 -2.71 21.83 -9.63
CA GLY A 91 -2.03 22.92 -8.95
C GLY A 91 -2.99 24.07 -8.69
N ASN A 92 -3.39 24.20 -7.43
CA ASN A 92 -3.95 25.42 -6.89
C ASN A 92 -2.82 26.07 -6.08
N VAL A 93 -1.86 26.64 -6.81
CA VAL A 93 -1.03 27.70 -6.26
C VAL A 93 -1.42 28.94 -7.04
N ALA A 94 -2.36 29.67 -6.43
CA ALA A 94 -2.65 31.03 -6.82
C ALA A 94 -1.36 31.86 -6.83
N ALA A 95 -1.37 32.87 -7.70
CA ALA A 95 -0.41 33.98 -7.78
C ALA A 95 0.97 33.65 -8.37
N ASN A 96 1.01 33.53 -9.70
CA ASN A 96 2.17 34.03 -10.45
C ASN A 96 1.72 35.18 -11.35
N ILE A 97 1.24 36.26 -10.72
CA ILE A 97 1.32 37.57 -11.37
C ILE A 97 2.82 37.88 -11.38
N PRO A 98 3.47 38.00 -12.55
CA PRO A 98 4.85 38.46 -12.58
C PRO A 98 4.90 39.83 -11.88
N MET A 99 5.74 39.97 -10.86
CA MET A 99 5.93 41.19 -10.05
C MET A 99 6.44 42.41 -10.86
N ASP A 100 6.39 42.34 -12.19
CA ASP A 100 6.91 43.33 -13.13
C ASP A 100 5.85 43.79 -14.15
N LYS A 101 4.57 43.46 -13.92
CA LYS A 101 3.47 44.01 -14.72
C LYS A 101 2.37 44.59 -13.86
N SER A 102 2.23 45.91 -13.96
CA SER A 102 1.12 46.68 -13.43
C SER A 102 -0.21 46.18 -14.01
N VAL A 103 -1.20 45.99 -13.15
CA VAL A 103 -2.57 45.53 -13.47
C VAL A 103 -3.40 46.52 -14.31
N PHE A 104 -2.84 47.67 -14.67
CA PHE A 104 -3.52 48.70 -15.47
C PHE A 104 -3.39 48.52 -17.00
N ASP A 105 -2.58 47.56 -17.48
CA ASP A 105 -2.23 47.46 -18.91
C ASP A 105 -2.87 46.27 -19.64
N ILE A 106 -3.97 45.71 -19.11
CA ILE A 106 -4.73 44.67 -19.80
C ILE A 106 -5.57 45.35 -20.90
N LYS A 107 -4.97 45.59 -22.07
CA LYS A 107 -5.71 45.94 -23.29
C LYS A 107 -6.71 44.81 -23.60
N LYS A 108 -7.98 45.20 -23.76
CA LYS A 108 -9.11 44.33 -24.13
C LYS A 108 -8.81 43.50 -25.39
N PRO A 109 -9.32 42.26 -25.49
CA PRO A 109 -9.19 41.48 -26.72
C PRO A 109 -10.12 42.03 -27.81
N GLU A 110 -9.56 42.39 -28.96
CA GLU A 110 -10.32 42.45 -30.22
C GLU A 110 -10.53 41.01 -30.71
N ILE A 111 -11.80 40.69 -30.99
CA ILE A 111 -12.26 39.40 -31.49
C ILE A 111 -12.20 39.50 -33.02
N GLY A 112 -11.43 38.62 -33.65
CA GLY A 112 -11.38 38.41 -35.10
C GLY A 112 -11.80 37.00 -35.45
#